data_AF-X1FWS5-F1
#
_entry.id   AF-X1FWS5-F1
#
_cell.length_a   1.000
_cell.length_b   1.000
_cell.length_c   1.000
_cell.angle_alpha   90.00
_cell.angle_beta   90.00
_cell.angle_gamma   90.00
#
_symmetry.space_group_name_H-M   'P 1'
#
loop_
_entity.id
_entity.type
_entity.pdbx_description
1 polymer ?
#
loop_
_entity_poly.entity_id
_entity_poly.type
_entity_poly.pdbx_seq_one_letter_code
_entity_poly.pdbx_strand_id
1 'polypeptide(L)'
;DESGQVKALELYEMELGEPDESGRRRPIPKPDTEYIFEIDVAVVALGTRPNPIIPSTTKDLETTRWGTILTDEATGKTSKPGVWCGGDMATGAATVISAMGAGKRAAANIDEYLRG
;
A
#
# COMPACT_ATOMS: atom_id res chain seq x y z
N ASP A 1 -0.72 -24.28 -20.03
CA ASP A 1 -0.85 -25.48 -20.88
C ASP A 1 -0.08 -25.20 -22.17
N GLU A 2 -0.27 -26.00 -23.23
CA GLU A 2 0.36 -25.78 -24.53
C GLU A 2 -0.16 -24.52 -25.26
N SER A 3 -1.29 -23.97 -24.83
CA SER A 3 -1.91 -22.75 -25.38
C SER A 3 -1.56 -21.46 -24.61
N GLY A 4 -0.75 -21.56 -23.56
CA GLY A 4 -0.33 -20.43 -22.71
C GLY A 4 -1.32 -20.08 -21.57
N GLN A 5 -2.32 -20.93 -21.32
CA GLN A 5 -3.27 -20.76 -20.22
C GLN A 5 -2.69 -21.30 -18.90
N VAL A 6 -3.11 -20.73 -17.76
CA VAL A 6 -2.78 -21.30 -16.45
C VAL A 6 -3.45 -22.68 -16.33
N LYS A 7 -2.75 -23.64 -15.72
CA LYS A 7 -3.26 -25.00 -15.50
C LYS A 7 -3.22 -25.46 -14.05
N ALA A 8 -2.30 -24.86 -13.27
CA ALA A 8 -2.09 -25.21 -11.87
C ALA A 8 -1.22 -24.14 -11.18
N LEU A 9 -1.22 -24.19 -9.86
CA LEU A 9 -0.30 -23.50 -8.95
C LEU A 9 0.51 -24.53 -8.17
N GLU A 10 1.79 -24.26 -7.97
CA GLU A 10 2.60 -24.96 -6.97
C GLU A 10 2.44 -24.23 -5.64
N LEU A 11 1.99 -24.96 -4.62
CA LEU A 11 1.72 -24.46 -3.28
C LEU A 11 2.53 -25.27 -2.27
N TYR A 12 2.78 -24.70 -1.10
CA TYR A 12 3.38 -25.39 0.04
C TYR A 12 2.63 -25.00 1.31
N GLU A 13 2.67 -25.85 2.33
CA GLU A 13 2.04 -25.57 3.61
C GLU A 13 2.81 -24.53 4.41
N MET A 14 2.07 -23.75 5.19
CA MET A 14 2.61 -22.78 6.14
C MET A 14 2.27 -23.21 7.57
N GLU A 15 3.14 -22.87 8.51
CA GLU A 15 2.86 -22.88 9.94
C GLU A 15 2.93 -21.48 10.54
N LEU A 16 2.26 -21.28 11.67
CA LEU A 16 2.26 -19.98 12.34
C LEU A 16 3.48 -19.87 13.26
N GLY A 17 4.34 -18.90 12.99
CA GLY A 17 5.43 -18.50 13.87
C GLY A 17 4.97 -17.63 15.04
N GLU A 18 5.93 -16.90 15.62
CA GLU A 18 5.66 -15.91 16.67
C GLU A 18 4.87 -14.70 16.13
N PRO A 19 4.06 -14.04 16.98
CA PRO A 19 3.39 -12.80 16.63
C PRO A 19 4.42 -11.68 16.34
N ASP A 20 4.14 -10.88 15.31
CA ASP A 20 4.86 -9.65 15.04
C ASP A 20 4.32 -8.47 15.85
N GLU A 21 4.86 -7.26 15.62
CA GLU A 21 4.46 -6.02 16.30
C GLU A 21 2.97 -5.67 16.12
N SER A 22 2.30 -6.19 15.07
CA SER A 22 0.86 -6.03 14.86
C SER A 22 0.01 -7.07 15.63
N GLY A 23 0.66 -8.00 16.32
CA GLY A 23 0.03 -9.17 16.95
C GLY A 23 -0.27 -10.30 15.96
N ARG A 24 0.05 -10.14 14.67
CA ARG A 24 -0.18 -11.16 13.65
C ARG A 24 0.95 -12.17 13.66
N ARG A 25 0.61 -13.46 13.73
CA ARG A 25 1.60 -14.54 13.60
C ARG A 25 2.12 -14.61 12.17
N ARG A 26 3.44 -14.64 12.01
CA ARG A 26 4.09 -14.73 10.70
C ARG A 26 3.92 -16.13 10.11
N PRO A 27 3.65 -16.26 8.80
CA PRO A 27 3.69 -17.56 8.14
C PRO A 27 5.14 -18.02 7.98
N ILE A 28 5.43 -19.27 8.34
CA ILE A 28 6.72 -19.94 8.15
C ILE A 28 6.50 -21.13 7.20
N PRO A 29 7.25 -21.25 6.09
CA PRO A 29 7.15 -22.38 5.19
C PRO A 29 7.46 -23.70 5.90
N LYS A 30 6.61 -24.71 5.71
CA LYS A 30 6.94 -26.09 6.12
C LYS A 30 7.72 -26.77 4.99
N PRO A 31 8.96 -27.22 5.24
CA PRO A 31 9.73 -27.94 4.23
C PRO A 31 9.02 -29.21 3.76
N ASP A 32 9.24 -29.59 2.50
CA ASP A 32 8.77 -30.85 1.91
C ASP A 32 7.24 -31.01 1.90
N THR A 33 6.51 -29.90 1.76
CA THR A 33 5.04 -29.86 1.70
C THR A 33 4.52 -29.31 0.37
N GLU A 34 5.37 -29.26 -0.66
CA GLU A 34 5.04 -28.78 -1.98
C GLU A 34 4.03 -29.71 -2.68
N TYR A 35 2.98 -29.13 -3.26
CA TYR A 35 2.00 -29.86 -4.06
C TYR A 35 1.46 -28.99 -5.20
N ILE A 36 0.94 -29.65 -6.23
CA ILE A 36 0.32 -29.01 -7.38
C ILE A 36 -1.20 -28.93 -7.15
N PHE A 37 -1.74 -27.73 -7.29
CA PHE A 37 -3.17 -27.45 -7.19
C PHE A 37 -3.71 -26.99 -8.55
N GLU A 38 -4.53 -27.81 -9.21
CA GLU A 38 -5.05 -27.54 -10.55
C GLU A 38 -6.04 -26.36 -10.54
N ILE A 39 -5.83 -25.42 -11.47
CA ILE A 39 -6.65 -24.22 -11.62
C ILE A 39 -6.67 -23.75 -13.07
N ASP A 40 -7.80 -23.18 -13.49
CA ASP A 40 -7.94 -22.57 -14.82
C ASP A 40 -7.77 -21.04 -14.79
N VAL A 41 -7.87 -20.42 -13.60
CA VAL A 41 -7.79 -18.96 -13.41
C VAL A 41 -7.08 -18.64 -12.10
N ALA A 42 -6.15 -17.67 -12.14
CA ALA A 42 -5.53 -17.07 -10.95
C ALA A 42 -5.82 -15.57 -10.90
N VAL A 43 -6.35 -15.09 -9.78
CA VAL A 43 -6.57 -13.65 -9.51
C VAL A 43 -5.64 -13.22 -8.37
N VAL A 44 -4.62 -12.42 -8.70
CA VAL A 44 -3.64 -11.96 -7.71
C VAL A 44 -4.20 -10.78 -6.91
N ALA A 45 -4.48 -11.01 -5.63
CA ALA A 45 -5.05 -10.03 -4.70
C ALA A 45 -4.14 -9.75 -3.49
N LEU A 46 -2.83 -9.62 -3.72
CA LEU A 46 -1.81 -9.42 -2.67
C LEU A 46 -1.72 -7.98 -2.12
N GLY A 47 -2.65 -7.12 -2.53
CA GLY A 47 -2.64 -5.68 -2.24
C GLY A 47 -1.99 -4.86 -3.34
N THR A 48 -2.04 -3.54 -3.17
CA THR A 48 -1.56 -2.56 -4.14
C THR A 48 -0.35 -1.81 -3.59
N ARG A 49 0.42 -1.19 -4.50
CA ARG A 49 1.54 -0.30 -4.14
C ARG A 49 1.32 1.07 -4.79
N PRO A 50 1.84 2.14 -4.18
CA PRO A 50 1.81 3.47 -4.79
C PRO A 50 2.51 3.51 -6.15
N ASN A 51 1.99 4.34 -7.06
CA ASN A 51 2.60 4.57 -8.37
C ASN A 51 3.86 5.46 -8.22
N PRO A 52 5.04 5.01 -8.65
CA PRO A 52 6.29 5.75 -8.44
C PRO A 52 6.47 6.97 -9.37
N ILE A 53 5.64 7.14 -10.40
CA ILE A 53 5.84 8.19 -11.42
C ILE A 53 5.76 9.58 -10.81
N ILE A 54 4.74 9.86 -9.99
CA ILE A 54 4.56 11.18 -9.38
C ILE A 54 5.74 11.56 -8.47
N PRO A 55 6.14 10.73 -7.48
CA PRO A 55 7.28 11.09 -6.64
C PRO A 55 8.62 11.11 -7.39
N SER A 56 8.81 10.28 -8.42
CA SER A 56 10.06 10.29 -9.21
C SER A 56 10.19 11.48 -10.16
N THR A 57 9.08 12.07 -10.58
CA THR A 57 9.07 13.22 -11.51
C THR A 57 8.85 14.57 -10.81
N THR A 58 8.44 14.57 -9.54
CA THR A 58 8.17 15.79 -8.78
C THR A 58 9.32 16.11 -7.85
N LYS A 59 10.12 17.12 -8.19
CA LYS A 59 11.20 17.60 -7.31
C LYS A 59 10.66 18.03 -5.94
N ASP A 60 11.45 17.78 -4.91
CA ASP A 60 11.20 18.15 -3.50
C ASP A 60 9.99 17.46 -2.86
N LEU A 61 9.54 16.32 -3.43
CA LEU A 61 8.47 15.50 -2.89
C LEU A 61 9.03 14.21 -2.28
N GLU A 62 9.12 14.16 -0.96
CA GLU A 62 9.66 13.04 -0.22
C GLU A 62 8.65 11.89 -0.11
N THR A 63 9.16 10.66 -0.10
CA THR A 63 8.38 9.45 0.10
C THR A 63 8.87 8.66 1.30
N THR A 64 7.96 7.95 1.95
CA THR A 64 8.30 6.96 2.97
C THR A 64 9.00 5.74 2.35
N ARG A 65 9.55 4.85 3.19
CA ARG A 65 10.10 3.55 2.74
C ARG A 65 9.11 2.67 1.98
N TRP A 66 7.81 2.94 2.09
CA TRP A 66 6.74 2.19 1.43
C TRP A 66 6.29 2.82 0.11
N GLY A 67 6.93 3.91 -0.32
CA GLY A 67 6.58 4.64 -1.54
C GLY A 67 5.36 5.56 -1.39
N THR A 68 4.77 5.67 -0.20
CA THR A 68 3.75 6.69 0.09
C THR A 68 4.37 8.08 0.21
N ILE A 69 3.62 9.15 -0.06
CA ILE A 69 4.12 10.51 0.08
C ILE A 69 4.26 10.82 1.57
N LEU A 70 5.43 11.29 1.98
CA LEU A 70 5.64 11.73 3.36
C LEU A 70 4.77 12.97 3.62
N THR A 71 3.86 12.85 4.59
CA THR A 71 2.78 13.81 4.81
C THR A 71 2.58 14.05 6.29
N ASP A 72 2.41 15.31 6.69
CA ASP A 72 1.98 15.67 8.04
C ASP A 72 0.52 15.23 8.27
N GLU A 73 0.28 14.42 9.30
CA GLU A 73 -1.02 13.77 9.51
C GLU A 73 -2.15 14.75 9.86
N ALA A 74 -1.82 15.84 10.56
CA ALA A 74 -2.77 16.83 11.04
C ALA A 74 -3.19 17.82 9.93
N THR A 75 -2.27 18.17 9.03
CA THR A 75 -2.45 19.21 8.03
C THR A 75 -2.55 18.69 6.60
N GLY A 76 -2.00 17.50 6.32
CA GLY A 76 -1.86 16.95 4.97
C GLY A 76 -0.69 17.54 4.18
N LYS A 77 0.17 18.39 4.77
CA LYS A 77 1.29 19.01 4.08
C LYS A 77 2.34 17.99 3.69
N THR A 78 2.91 18.15 2.50
CA THR A 78 4.07 17.37 2.04
C THR A 78 5.36 18.16 2.24
N SER A 79 6.51 17.56 1.93
CA SER A 79 7.80 18.26 1.86
C SER A 79 7.83 19.37 0.79
N LYS A 80 6.94 19.30 -0.22
CA LYS A 80 6.86 20.28 -1.30
C LYS A 80 5.93 21.43 -0.91
N PRO A 81 6.41 22.69 -0.90
CA PRO A 81 5.57 23.85 -0.59
C PRO A 81 4.38 23.97 -1.53
N GLY A 82 3.20 24.25 -0.96
CA GLY A 82 1.95 24.38 -1.74
C GLY A 82 1.38 23.04 -2.23
N VAL A 83 1.87 21.90 -1.72
CA VAL A 83 1.37 20.57 -2.08
C VAL A 83 0.97 19.78 -0.83
N TRP A 84 -0.23 19.19 -0.91
CA TRP A 84 -0.81 18.34 0.11
C TRP A 84 -1.07 16.94 -0.43
N CYS A 85 -1.13 15.97 0.48
CA CYS A 85 -1.48 14.59 0.16
C CYS A 85 -2.48 14.06 1.20
N GLY A 86 -3.36 13.17 0.77
CA GLY A 86 -4.35 12.52 1.62
C GLY A 86 -4.77 11.16 1.06
N GLY A 87 -5.56 10.43 1.83
CA GLY A 87 -5.98 9.08 1.47
C GLY A 87 -4.82 8.08 1.44
N ASP A 88 -5.00 7.00 0.70
CA ASP A 88 -4.05 5.87 0.67
C ASP A 88 -2.65 6.27 0.22
N MET A 89 -2.53 7.36 -0.55
CA MET A 89 -1.23 7.89 -0.97
C MET A 89 -0.44 8.52 0.19
N ALA A 90 -1.11 8.93 1.26
CA ALA A 90 -0.49 9.42 2.50
C ALA A 90 -0.38 8.31 3.57
N THR A 91 -1.43 7.53 3.78
CA THR A 91 -1.52 6.58 4.91
C THR A 91 -1.18 5.13 4.55
N GLY A 92 -1.05 4.80 3.27
CA GLY A 92 -1.12 3.42 2.79
C GLY A 92 -2.57 2.92 2.74
N ALA A 93 -2.78 1.72 2.17
CA ALA A 93 -4.10 1.13 1.96
C ALA A 93 -4.91 1.13 3.27
N ALA A 94 -5.97 1.93 3.30
CA ALA A 94 -6.80 2.16 4.48
C ALA A 94 -8.29 2.07 4.12
N THR A 95 -9.12 2.74 4.91
CA THR A 95 -10.57 2.79 4.70
C THR A 95 -10.99 4.07 3.99
N VAL A 96 -12.15 4.04 3.33
CA VAL A 96 -12.74 5.21 2.67
C VAL A 96 -12.95 6.37 3.66
N ILE A 97 -13.32 6.07 4.92
CA ILE A 97 -13.52 7.11 5.93
C ILE A 97 -12.21 7.80 6.33
N SER A 98 -11.10 7.05 6.41
CA SER A 98 -9.77 7.61 6.67
C SER A 98 -9.36 8.55 5.53
N ALA A 99 -9.61 8.16 4.28
CA ALA A 99 -9.30 8.98 3.12
C ALA A 99 -10.13 10.28 3.08
N MET A 100 -11.43 10.20 3.38
CA MET A 100 -12.29 11.37 3.49
C MET A 100 -11.80 12.32 4.60
N GLY A 101 -11.42 11.77 5.76
CA GLY A 101 -10.87 12.55 6.87
C GLY A 101 -9.58 13.27 6.51
N ALA A 102 -8.66 12.60 5.83
CA ALA A 102 -7.43 13.19 5.32
C ALA A 102 -7.71 14.33 4.32
N GLY A 103 -8.66 14.12 3.40
CA GLY A 103 -9.10 15.14 2.46
C GLY A 103 -9.66 16.39 3.13
N LYS A 104 -10.47 16.24 4.18
CA LYS A 104 -10.99 17.37 4.96
C LYS A 104 -9.89 18.17 5.66
N ARG A 105 -8.91 17.49 6.26
CA ARG A 105 -7.76 18.15 6.92
C ARG A 105 -6.91 18.93 5.91
N ALA A 106 -6.58 18.30 4.78
CA ALA A 106 -5.85 18.96 3.70
C ALA A 106 -6.61 20.17 3.17
N ALA A 107 -7.91 20.05 2.92
CA ALA A 107 -8.72 21.17 2.42
C ALA A 107 -8.77 22.36 3.39
N ALA A 108 -8.95 22.10 4.69
CA ALA A 108 -8.94 23.16 5.71
C ALA A 108 -7.58 23.88 5.75
N ASN A 109 -6.48 23.14 5.64
CA ASN A 109 -5.15 23.73 5.68
C ASN A 109 -4.75 24.43 4.38
N ILE A 110 -5.25 23.97 3.23
CA ILE A 110 -5.13 24.69 1.95
C ILE A 110 -5.83 26.04 2.04
N ASP A 111 -7.06 26.09 2.59
CA ASP A 111 -7.81 27.34 2.76
C ASP A 111 -7.06 28.32 3.68
N GLU A 112 -6.51 27.84 4.80
CA GLU A 112 -5.64 28.63 5.68
C GLU A 112 -4.40 29.16 4.93
N TYR A 113 -3.70 28.29 4.21
CA TYR A 113 -2.49 28.66 3.46
C TYR A 113 -2.75 29.74 2.40
N LEU A 114 -3.91 29.70 1.74
CA LEU A 114 -4.27 30.66 0.69
C LEU A 114 -4.75 32.01 1.24
N ARG A 115 -5.18 32.06 2.50
CA ARG A 115 -5.65 33.30 3.15
C ARG A 115 -4.52 34.14 3.76
N GLY A 116 -3.33 33.54 3.93
CA GLY A 116 -2.19 34.18 4.61
C GLY A 116 -2.35 34.20 6.12
#